data_AF-A0A954SYD3-F1
#
_entry.id   AF-A0A954SYD3-F1
#
_cell.length_a   1.000
_cell.length_b   1.000
_cell.length_c   1.000
_cell.angle_alpha   90.00
_cell.angle_beta   90.00
_cell.angle_gamma   90.00
#
_symmetry.space_group_name_H-M   'P 1'
#
loop_
_entity.id
_entity.type
_entity.pdbx_description
1 polymer ?
#
loop_
_entity_poly.entity_id
_entity_poly.type
_entity_poly.pdbx_seq_one_letter_code
_entity_poly.pdbx_strand_id
1 'polypeptide(L)'
;VRQRLFESRLNALSEEIRADAKQAVELAAVKRNEAQKALAAKHEAGLKIGDADVEAALTDDEKLALKSNAEQRAALSAQKKTYGVIQALWDVGPPPVSHVHRRGNVKAHGVLVQPGFPEILQPIATSAGAVSKDAQGETSGRRLALARWLTQPDHPLTARVFVNRVWHHHFGRGIVETLGNFGRSGSLPTHPELLDWL
;
A
#
# COMPACT_ATOMS: atom_id res chain seq x y z
N VAL A 1 25.93 13.88 -16.99
CA VAL A 1 26.86 12.90 -17.60
C VAL A 1 26.18 12.02 -18.65
N ARG A 2 25.20 11.17 -18.31
CA ARG A 2 24.51 10.31 -19.30
C ARG A 2 23.90 11.07 -20.48
N GLN A 3 23.19 12.18 -20.25
CA GLN A 3 22.67 13.01 -21.35
C GLN A 3 23.78 13.63 -22.21
N ARG A 4 24.85 14.15 -21.60
CA ARG A 4 26.04 14.69 -22.30
C ARG A 4 26.70 13.65 -23.22
N LEU A 5 26.85 12.42 -22.73
CA LEU A 5 27.37 11.29 -23.51
C LEU A 5 26.42 10.83 -24.62
N PHE A 6 25.11 10.90 -24.37
CA PHE A 6 24.11 10.54 -25.36
C PHE A 6 24.14 11.53 -26.51
N GLU A 7 24.17 12.82 -26.19
CA GLU A 7 24.31 13.91 -27.16
C GLU A 7 25.64 13.85 -27.92
N SER A 8 26.75 13.50 -27.27
CA SER A 8 28.04 13.34 -27.99
C SER A 8 28.03 12.17 -28.97
N ARG A 9 27.45 11.02 -28.60
CA ARG A 9 27.29 9.87 -29.50
C ARG A 9 26.25 10.13 -30.60
N LEU A 10 25.25 10.96 -30.33
CA LEU A 10 24.22 11.36 -31.29
C LEU A 10 24.73 12.39 -32.30
N ASN A 11 25.63 13.29 -31.88
CA ASN A 11 26.31 14.25 -32.77
C ASN A 11 27.35 13.59 -33.68
N ALA A 12 27.84 12.39 -33.34
CA ALA A 12 28.70 11.57 -34.21
C ALA A 12 27.93 10.94 -35.40
N LEU A 13 26.60 11.02 -35.41
CA LEU A 13 25.75 10.61 -36.54
C LEU A 13 25.56 11.77 -37.53
N SER A 14 25.38 11.43 -38.82
CA SER A 14 25.11 12.40 -39.89
C SER A 14 23.83 13.21 -39.61
N GLU A 15 23.80 14.47 -40.03
CA GLU A 15 22.69 15.39 -39.72
C GLU A 15 21.32 14.87 -40.20
N GLU A 16 21.30 14.13 -41.29
CA GLU A 16 20.09 13.55 -41.90
C GLU A 16 19.43 12.46 -41.04
N ILE A 17 20.20 11.73 -40.22
CA ILE A 17 19.71 10.57 -39.45
C ILE A 17 19.57 10.92 -37.96
N ARG A 18 20.14 12.05 -37.52
CA ARG A 18 20.23 12.46 -36.11
C ARG A 18 18.85 12.63 -35.45
N ALA A 19 17.90 13.26 -36.14
CA ALA A 19 16.55 13.49 -35.61
C ALA A 19 15.73 12.19 -35.54
N ASP A 20 15.80 11.37 -36.59
CA ASP A 20 15.05 10.12 -36.71
C ASP A 20 15.60 9.03 -35.76
N ALA A 21 16.92 8.96 -35.59
CA ALA A 21 17.56 8.06 -34.63
C ALA A 21 17.25 8.44 -33.17
N LYS A 22 17.18 9.74 -32.85
CA LYS A 22 16.78 10.22 -31.52
C LYS A 22 15.35 9.77 -31.18
N GLN A 23 14.41 10.04 -32.09
CA GLN A 23 13.01 9.63 -31.91
C GLN A 23 12.86 8.12 -31.82
N ALA A 24 13.59 7.36 -32.65
CA ALA A 24 13.54 5.90 -32.65
C ALA A 24 14.04 5.30 -31.32
N VAL A 25 15.08 5.86 -30.70
CA VAL A 25 15.64 5.33 -29.44
C VAL A 25 14.84 5.76 -28.21
N GLU A 26 14.29 6.97 -28.19
CA GLU A 26 13.44 7.47 -27.07
C GLU A 26 12.03 6.83 -27.05
N LEU A 27 11.48 6.46 -28.21
CA LEU A 27 10.19 5.77 -28.28
C LEU A 27 10.29 4.31 -27.80
N ALA A 28 9.34 3.89 -26.96
CA ALA A 28 9.21 2.50 -26.53
C ALA A 28 9.08 1.56 -27.74
N ALA A 29 9.79 0.41 -27.70
CA ALA A 29 9.91 -0.53 -28.83
C ALA A 29 8.57 -0.95 -29.48
N VAL A 30 7.48 -0.92 -28.72
CA VAL A 30 6.11 -1.27 -29.14
C VAL A 30 5.49 -0.21 -30.06
N LYS A 31 5.94 1.05 -30.02
CA LYS A 31 5.39 2.18 -30.80
C LYS A 31 6.24 2.57 -32.02
N ARG A 32 7.29 1.80 -32.35
CA ARG A 32 8.22 2.10 -33.46
C ARG A 32 7.68 1.58 -34.80
N ASN A 33 7.68 2.41 -35.85
CA ASN A 33 7.40 2.00 -37.24
C ASN A 33 8.53 1.12 -37.81
N GLU A 34 8.32 0.40 -38.92
CA GLU A 34 9.33 -0.52 -39.48
C GLU A 34 10.68 0.16 -39.81
N ALA A 35 10.65 1.38 -40.35
CA ALA A 35 11.85 2.19 -40.58
C ALA A 35 12.58 2.57 -39.27
N GLN A 36 11.82 2.91 -38.22
CA GLN A 36 12.37 3.25 -36.90
C GLN A 36 12.91 2.01 -36.17
N LYS A 37 12.34 0.82 -36.41
CA LYS A 37 12.88 -0.44 -35.88
C LYS A 37 14.24 -0.78 -36.52
N ALA A 38 14.39 -0.58 -37.83
CA ALA A 38 15.66 -0.80 -38.52
C ALA A 38 16.74 0.21 -38.09
N LEU A 39 16.37 1.49 -37.94
CA LEU A 39 17.26 2.55 -37.45
C LEU A 39 17.67 2.33 -35.99
N ALA A 40 16.72 1.98 -35.12
CA ALA A 40 17.03 1.61 -33.74
C ALA A 40 17.95 0.38 -33.70
N ALA A 41 17.63 -0.71 -34.40
CA ALA A 41 18.47 -1.91 -34.41
C ALA A 41 19.92 -1.64 -34.83
N LYS A 42 20.14 -0.68 -35.75
CA LYS A 42 21.48 -0.32 -36.24
C LYS A 42 22.26 0.61 -35.31
N HIS A 43 21.58 1.51 -34.58
CA HIS A 43 22.24 2.58 -33.79
C HIS A 43 22.04 2.47 -32.27
N GLU A 44 21.12 1.65 -31.79
CA GLU A 44 20.81 1.42 -30.37
C GLU A 44 22.00 0.82 -29.60
N ALA A 45 22.78 -0.06 -30.23
CA ALA A 45 24.00 -0.60 -29.63
C ALA A 45 25.09 0.47 -29.40
N GLY A 46 25.17 1.48 -30.26
CA GLY A 46 26.10 2.61 -30.10
C GLY A 46 25.59 3.68 -29.15
N LEU A 47 24.27 3.92 -29.11
CA LEU A 47 23.63 4.95 -28.28
C LEU A 47 23.35 4.50 -26.84
N LYS A 48 23.36 3.19 -26.56
CA LYS A 48 23.20 2.66 -25.21
C LYS A 48 24.45 2.95 -24.37
N ILE A 49 24.27 3.79 -23.35
CA ILE A 49 25.34 4.17 -22.42
C ILE A 49 25.29 3.22 -21.24
N GLY A 50 26.35 2.42 -21.08
CA GLY A 50 26.54 1.57 -19.91
C GLY A 50 27.09 2.36 -18.72
N ASP A 51 27.04 1.77 -17.52
CA ASP A 51 27.56 2.41 -16.31
C ASP A 51 29.06 2.69 -16.38
N ALA A 52 29.82 1.81 -17.06
CA ALA A 52 31.25 2.00 -17.32
C ALA A 52 31.55 3.21 -18.22
N ASP A 53 30.69 3.50 -19.21
CA ASP A 53 30.83 4.66 -20.08
C ASP A 53 30.60 5.96 -19.31
N VAL A 54 29.63 5.95 -18.39
CA VAL A 54 29.36 7.09 -17.50
C VAL A 54 30.54 7.35 -16.59
N GLU A 55 31.10 6.29 -16.02
CA GLU A 55 32.22 6.40 -15.09
C GLU A 55 33.50 6.92 -15.76
N ALA A 56 33.76 6.49 -17.00
CA ALA A 56 34.88 6.97 -17.80
C ALA A 56 34.73 8.45 -18.24
N ALA A 57 33.49 8.92 -18.41
CA ALA A 57 33.20 10.29 -18.86
C ALA A 57 32.99 11.30 -17.73
N LEU A 58 33.12 10.87 -16.47
CA LEU A 58 33.12 11.78 -15.33
C LEU A 58 34.39 12.62 -15.33
N THR A 59 34.20 13.93 -15.23
CA THR A 59 35.29 14.86 -14.91
C THR A 59 35.82 14.64 -13.49
N ASP A 60 37.03 15.09 -13.20
CA ASP A 60 37.63 14.91 -11.86
C ASP A 60 36.80 15.60 -10.76
N ASP A 61 36.20 16.76 -11.07
CA ASP A 61 35.27 17.46 -10.19
C ASP A 61 33.98 16.66 -9.93
N GLU A 62 33.41 16.03 -10.97
CA GLU A 62 32.22 15.17 -10.83
C GLU A 62 32.52 13.91 -10.01
N LYS A 63 33.72 13.32 -10.14
CA LYS A 63 34.18 12.20 -9.31
C LYS A 63 34.35 12.62 -7.86
N LEU A 64 34.93 13.80 -7.61
CA LEU A 64 35.12 14.34 -6.27
C LEU A 64 33.77 14.64 -5.58
N ALA A 65 32.82 15.21 -6.32
CA ALA A 65 31.45 15.44 -5.83
C ALA A 65 30.71 14.12 -5.53
N LEU A 66 30.85 13.10 -6.37
CA LEU A 66 30.28 11.76 -6.13
C LEU A 66 30.83 11.12 -4.86
N LYS A 67 32.15 11.24 -4.64
CA LYS A 67 32.81 10.77 -3.43
C LYS A 67 32.31 11.50 -2.19
N SER A 68 32.27 12.83 -2.22
CA SER A 68 31.71 13.65 -1.13
C SER A 68 30.25 13.28 -0.83
N ASN A 69 29.41 13.12 -1.85
CA ASN A 69 28.02 12.70 -1.68
C ASN A 69 27.91 11.29 -1.10
N ALA A 70 28.79 10.37 -1.48
CA ALA A 70 28.84 9.02 -0.91
C ALA A 70 29.22 9.06 0.58
N GLU A 71 30.23 9.86 0.93
CA GLU A 71 30.66 10.08 2.32
C GLU A 71 29.54 10.71 3.17
N GLN A 72 28.84 11.72 2.64
CA GLN A 72 27.69 12.33 3.29
C GLN A 72 26.54 11.33 3.50
N ARG A 73 26.22 10.52 2.49
CA ARG A 73 25.22 9.45 2.63
C ARG A 73 25.61 8.43 3.70
N ALA A 74 26.89 8.06 3.75
CA ALA A 74 27.41 7.13 4.75
C ALA A 74 27.32 7.73 6.16
N ALA A 75 27.74 8.98 6.34
CA ALA A 75 27.64 9.71 7.60
C ALA A 75 26.19 9.84 8.08
N LEU A 76 25.27 10.25 7.20
CA LEU A 76 23.84 10.35 7.52
C LEU A 76 23.22 8.97 7.82
N SER A 77 23.63 7.93 7.10
CA SER A 77 23.16 6.58 7.37
C SER A 77 23.66 6.08 8.73
N ALA A 78 24.88 6.40 9.12
CA ALA A 78 25.44 6.02 10.42
C ALA A 78 24.74 6.73 11.59
N GLN A 79 24.17 7.92 11.37
CA GLN A 79 23.38 8.64 12.37
C GLN A 79 21.97 8.07 12.58
N LYS A 80 21.47 7.20 11.68
CA LYS A 80 20.14 6.61 11.82
C LYS A 80 20.13 5.65 13.02
N LYS A 81 19.39 6.02 14.07
CA LYS A 81 19.06 5.08 15.16
C LYS A 81 18.18 3.97 14.59
N THR A 82 18.70 2.76 14.56
CA THR A 82 17.88 1.57 14.31
C THR A 82 17.26 1.11 15.62
N TYR A 83 15.93 0.97 15.64
CA TYR A 83 15.19 0.43 16.77
C TYR A 83 14.97 -1.09 16.64
N GLY A 84 15.73 -1.74 15.75
CA GLY A 84 15.55 -3.15 15.39
C GLY A 84 14.40 -3.36 14.41
N VAL A 85 14.09 -4.63 14.17
CA VAL A 85 12.94 -5.02 13.35
C VAL A 85 11.71 -5.07 14.24
N ILE A 86 10.68 -4.30 13.90
CA ILE A 86 9.36 -4.44 14.51
C ILE A 86 8.49 -5.36 13.66
N GLN A 87 7.72 -6.22 14.31
CA GLN A 87 6.65 -6.95 13.65
C GLN A 87 5.48 -6.00 13.45
N ALA A 88 5.01 -5.86 12.22
CA ALA A 88 3.86 -5.04 11.88
C ALA A 88 2.83 -5.89 11.13
N LEU A 89 1.54 -5.57 11.32
CA LEU A 89 0.45 -6.16 10.57
C LEU A 89 -0.16 -5.10 9.65
N TRP A 90 -0.05 -5.32 8.34
CA TRP A 90 -0.67 -4.47 7.33
C TRP A 90 -1.67 -5.26 6.51
N ASP A 91 -2.58 -4.52 5.87
CA ASP A 91 -3.50 -5.09 4.90
C ASP A 91 -2.77 -5.30 3.58
N VAL A 92 -3.04 -6.41 2.90
CA VAL A 92 -2.38 -6.80 1.65
C VAL A 92 -3.37 -6.76 0.50
N GLY A 93 -2.92 -6.39 -0.69
CA GLY A 93 -3.74 -6.28 -1.90
C GLY A 93 -4.57 -7.53 -2.20
N PRO A 94 -3.94 -8.64 -2.67
CA PRO A 94 -4.66 -9.88 -2.89
C PRO A 94 -5.23 -10.40 -1.56
N PRO A 95 -6.56 -10.49 -1.41
CA PRO A 95 -7.15 -10.90 -0.15
C PRO A 95 -6.72 -12.33 0.19
N PRO A 96 -6.23 -12.60 1.41
CA PRO A 96 -5.82 -13.95 1.78
C PRO A 96 -7.04 -14.87 1.81
N VAL A 97 -6.85 -16.08 1.28
CA VAL A 97 -7.86 -17.15 1.34
C VAL A 97 -7.94 -17.70 2.76
N SER A 98 -9.15 -17.95 3.24
CA SER A 98 -9.40 -18.48 4.57
C SER A 98 -10.19 -19.78 4.46
N HIS A 99 -9.84 -20.76 5.27
CA HIS A 99 -10.48 -22.08 5.27
C HIS A 99 -10.89 -22.46 6.68
N VAL A 100 -11.94 -23.28 6.80
CA VAL A 100 -12.24 -23.99 8.04
C VAL A 100 -11.13 -25.02 8.27
N HIS A 101 -10.44 -24.94 9.41
CA HIS A 101 -9.42 -25.90 9.77
C HIS A 101 -10.04 -27.18 10.33
N ARG A 102 -9.81 -28.32 9.67
CA ARG A 102 -10.37 -29.61 10.10
C ARG A 102 -9.74 -30.01 11.43
N ARG A 103 -10.59 -30.22 12.45
CA ARG A 103 -10.18 -30.61 13.81
C ARG A 103 -9.14 -29.65 14.42
N GLY A 104 -9.18 -28.37 14.06
CA GLY A 104 -8.25 -27.34 14.54
C GLY A 104 -6.83 -27.42 13.95
N ASN A 105 -6.56 -28.29 12.97
CA ASN A 105 -5.24 -28.38 12.35
C ASN A 105 -5.07 -27.32 11.25
N VAL A 106 -4.14 -26.39 11.44
CA VAL A 106 -3.84 -25.25 10.54
C VAL A 106 -3.41 -25.71 9.14
N LYS A 107 -2.78 -26.89 9.02
CA LYS A 107 -2.35 -27.44 7.72
C LYS A 107 -3.47 -28.21 7.01
N ALA A 108 -4.51 -28.59 7.73
CA ALA A 108 -5.63 -29.37 7.19
C ALA A 108 -6.76 -28.42 6.75
N HIS A 109 -6.60 -27.84 5.56
CA HIS A 109 -7.63 -26.99 4.98
C HIS A 109 -8.91 -27.79 4.67
N GLY A 110 -10.04 -27.27 5.14
CA GLY A 110 -11.39 -27.74 4.83
C GLY A 110 -12.06 -26.80 3.83
N VAL A 111 -13.33 -26.47 4.09
CA VAL A 111 -14.16 -25.61 3.23
C VAL A 111 -13.59 -24.20 3.18
N LEU A 112 -13.54 -23.61 1.99
CA LEU A 112 -13.20 -22.20 1.77
C LEU A 112 -14.30 -21.32 2.41
N VAL A 113 -13.88 -20.33 3.20
CA VAL A 113 -14.81 -19.36 3.80
C VAL A 113 -14.66 -18.01 3.13
N GLN A 114 -15.81 -17.37 2.87
CA GLN A 114 -15.85 -15.99 2.42
C GLN A 114 -15.83 -15.05 3.63
N PRO A 115 -15.25 -13.84 3.48
CA PRO A 115 -15.34 -12.84 4.54
C PRO A 115 -16.81 -12.43 4.74
N GLY A 116 -17.18 -12.23 6.00
CA GLY A 116 -18.53 -11.84 6.40
C GLY A 116 -18.53 -11.25 7.80
N PHE A 117 -19.59 -10.52 8.14
CA PHE A 117 -19.83 -10.06 9.50
C PHE A 117 -20.74 -11.06 10.25
N PRO A 118 -20.85 -11.00 11.59
CA PRO A 118 -21.73 -11.88 12.35
C PRO A 118 -23.20 -11.65 11.99
N GLU A 119 -23.90 -12.68 11.52
CA GLU A 119 -25.29 -12.55 11.03
C GLU A 119 -26.26 -12.04 12.10
N ILE A 120 -26.04 -12.40 13.37
CA ILE A 120 -26.86 -11.94 14.50
C ILE A 120 -26.82 -10.42 14.72
N LEU A 121 -25.78 -9.75 14.22
CA LEU A 121 -25.61 -8.29 14.32
C LEU A 121 -26.03 -7.57 13.04
N GLN A 122 -26.63 -8.29 12.09
CA GLN A 122 -27.02 -7.77 10.79
C GLN A 122 -28.51 -8.01 10.56
N PRO A 123 -29.22 -7.03 9.98
CA PRO A 123 -30.48 -7.32 9.30
C PRO A 123 -30.22 -8.38 8.21
N ILE A 124 -31.12 -9.36 8.06
CA ILE A 124 -31.01 -10.52 7.15
C ILE A 124 -30.71 -10.12 5.68
N ALA A 125 -30.92 -8.85 5.30
CA ALA A 125 -30.70 -8.33 3.95
C ALA A 125 -29.27 -7.85 3.65
N THR A 126 -28.36 -7.73 4.63
CA THR A 126 -27.10 -6.97 4.48
C THR A 126 -25.82 -7.83 4.39
N SER A 127 -25.90 -9.05 3.83
CA SER A 127 -24.74 -9.93 3.65
C SER A 127 -23.72 -9.47 2.58
N ALA A 128 -24.02 -8.40 1.85
CA ALA A 128 -23.15 -7.83 0.84
C ALA A 128 -22.36 -6.64 1.42
N GLY A 129 -21.08 -6.83 1.76
CA GLY A 129 -20.26 -5.69 2.20
C GLY A 129 -18.89 -5.97 2.80
N ALA A 130 -18.51 -7.23 3.05
CA ALA A 130 -17.26 -7.56 3.74
C ALA A 130 -15.96 -7.25 2.96
N VAL A 131 -16.09 -6.74 1.73
CA VAL A 131 -15.02 -6.16 0.91
C VAL A 131 -15.52 -4.84 0.34
N SER A 132 -14.79 -3.74 0.62
CA SER A 132 -15.16 -2.42 0.11
C SER A 132 -14.67 -2.22 -1.32
N LYS A 133 -15.56 -1.87 -2.24
CA LYS A 133 -15.23 -1.53 -3.63
C LYS A 133 -14.47 -0.21 -3.75
N ASP A 134 -14.64 0.69 -2.78
CA ASP A 134 -13.97 2.01 -2.77
C ASP A 134 -12.55 1.96 -2.22
N ALA A 135 -12.04 0.78 -1.88
CA ALA A 135 -10.69 0.63 -1.35
C ALA A 135 -9.66 1.05 -2.40
N GLN A 136 -8.70 1.88 -1.99
CA GLN A 136 -7.65 2.41 -2.86
C GLN A 136 -6.28 1.88 -2.43
N GLY A 137 -5.43 1.56 -3.39
CA GLY A 137 -4.08 1.02 -3.17
C GLY A 137 -4.03 -0.50 -3.03
N GLU A 138 -2.90 -1.02 -2.56
CA GLU A 138 -2.68 -2.47 -2.36
C GLU A 138 -3.34 -2.95 -1.05
N THR A 139 -4.66 -3.08 -1.06
CA THR A 139 -5.47 -3.51 0.09
C THR A 139 -6.50 -4.56 -0.31
N SER A 140 -6.84 -5.45 0.64
CA SER A 140 -7.90 -6.44 0.47
C SER A 140 -9.29 -5.82 0.50
N GLY A 141 -9.42 -4.53 0.86
CA GLY A 141 -10.69 -3.83 1.05
C GLY A 141 -11.47 -4.27 2.30
N ARG A 142 -11.02 -5.29 3.02
CA ARG A 142 -11.70 -5.87 4.20
C ARG A 142 -11.66 -4.94 5.41
N ARG A 143 -10.53 -4.24 5.63
CA ARG A 143 -10.39 -3.31 6.75
C ARG A 143 -11.33 -2.11 6.61
N LEU A 144 -11.43 -1.54 5.41
CA LEU A 144 -12.34 -0.44 5.13
C LEU A 144 -13.81 -0.89 5.26
N ALA A 145 -14.14 -2.09 4.75
CA ALA A 145 -15.45 -2.69 4.94
C ALA A 145 -15.82 -2.83 6.43
N LEU A 146 -14.92 -3.37 7.25
CA LEU A 146 -15.14 -3.52 8.69
C LEU A 146 -15.35 -2.16 9.37
N ALA A 147 -14.53 -1.16 9.04
CA ALA A 147 -14.66 0.18 9.60
C ALA A 147 -16.05 0.77 9.29
N ARG A 148 -16.49 0.71 8.03
CA ARG A 148 -17.80 1.19 7.60
C ARG A 148 -18.95 0.44 8.27
N TRP A 149 -18.84 -0.88 8.38
CA TRP A 149 -19.83 -1.70 9.08
C TRP A 149 -19.90 -1.37 10.57
N LEU A 150 -18.79 -1.14 11.26
CA LEU A 150 -18.81 -0.77 12.67
C LEU A 150 -19.45 0.61 12.90
N THR A 151 -19.27 1.55 11.97
CA THR A 151 -19.72 2.94 12.09
C THR A 151 -21.02 3.25 11.37
N GLN A 152 -21.72 2.23 10.85
CA GLN A 152 -23.01 2.47 10.18
C GLN A 152 -24.06 2.94 11.21
N PRO A 153 -24.99 3.84 10.83
CA PRO A 153 -25.96 4.42 11.77
C PRO A 153 -26.88 3.40 12.44
N ASP A 154 -27.16 2.29 11.76
CA ASP A 154 -28.03 1.20 12.21
C ASP A 154 -27.26 0.11 12.97
N HIS A 155 -25.96 0.29 13.26
CA HIS A 155 -25.20 -0.70 14.01
C HIS A 155 -25.63 -0.74 15.49
N PRO A 156 -26.07 -1.89 16.02
CA PRO A 156 -26.75 -1.95 17.31
C PRO A 156 -25.86 -1.67 18.53
N LEU A 157 -24.54 -1.91 18.42
CA LEU A 157 -23.65 -1.91 19.60
C LEU A 157 -22.59 -0.79 19.62
N THR A 158 -21.95 -0.46 18.49
CA THR A 158 -20.79 0.45 18.47
C THR A 158 -21.05 1.79 19.15
N ALA A 159 -22.14 2.47 18.80
CA ALA A 159 -22.50 3.75 19.40
C ALA A 159 -22.77 3.60 20.91
N ARG A 160 -23.63 2.65 21.30
CA ARG A 160 -23.97 2.37 22.70
C ARG A 160 -22.73 2.09 23.56
N VAL A 161 -21.82 1.26 23.07
CA VAL A 161 -20.58 0.91 23.78
C VAL A 161 -19.68 2.13 23.91
N PHE A 162 -19.52 2.91 22.83
CA PHE A 162 -18.64 4.07 22.83
C PHE A 162 -19.16 5.18 23.74
N VAL A 163 -20.45 5.52 23.63
CA VAL A 163 -21.13 6.50 24.50
C VAL A 163 -21.00 6.09 25.96
N ASN A 164 -21.22 4.82 26.30
CA ASN A 164 -21.08 4.36 27.68
C ASN A 164 -19.66 4.54 28.23
N ARG A 165 -18.63 4.35 27.39
CA ARG A 165 -17.23 4.62 27.77
C ARG A 165 -16.97 6.10 27.99
N VAL A 166 -17.45 6.95 27.07
CA VAL A 166 -17.35 8.42 27.22
C VAL A 166 -18.05 8.88 28.51
N TRP A 167 -19.26 8.38 28.73
CA TRP A 167 -20.03 8.65 29.94
C TRP A 167 -19.29 8.22 31.21
N HIS A 168 -18.73 7.02 31.23
CA HIS A 168 -17.91 6.56 32.34
C HIS A 168 -16.69 7.45 32.59
N HIS A 169 -15.97 7.86 31.54
CA HIS A 169 -14.83 8.77 31.69
C HIS A 169 -15.22 10.15 32.21
N HIS A 170 -16.46 10.60 31.95
CA HIS A 170 -16.95 11.89 32.41
C HIS A 170 -17.52 11.84 33.84
N PHE A 171 -18.30 10.81 34.18
CA PHE A 171 -19.05 10.71 35.43
C PHE A 171 -18.47 9.69 36.43
N GLY A 172 -17.40 8.98 36.07
CA GLY A 172 -16.78 7.94 36.90
C GLY A 172 -17.53 6.60 36.92
N ARG A 173 -18.74 6.52 36.35
CA ARG A 173 -19.55 5.29 36.25
C ARG A 173 -20.31 5.28 34.93
N GLY A 174 -20.27 4.17 34.20
CA GLY A 174 -21.06 3.99 32.97
C GLY A 174 -22.55 3.79 33.26
N ILE A 175 -23.40 4.07 32.27
CA ILE A 175 -24.83 3.71 32.28
C ILE A 175 -24.97 2.19 32.42
N VAL A 176 -24.11 1.47 31.69
CA VAL A 176 -23.79 0.05 31.90
C VAL A 176 -22.46 0.00 32.66
N GLU A 177 -22.47 -0.61 33.84
CA GLU A 177 -21.29 -0.69 34.71
C GLU A 177 -20.15 -1.48 34.05
N THR A 178 -20.47 -2.55 33.32
CA THR A 178 -19.51 -3.36 32.55
C THR A 178 -19.18 -2.74 31.19
N LEU A 179 -18.15 -1.88 31.14
CA LEU A 179 -17.72 -1.13 29.94
C LEU A 179 -17.44 -1.98 28.68
N GLY A 180 -17.03 -3.24 28.86
CA GLY A 180 -16.64 -4.15 27.79
C GLY A 180 -17.63 -5.28 27.52
N ASN A 181 -18.72 -5.39 28.28
CA ASN A 181 -19.64 -6.52 28.18
C ASN A 181 -21.09 -6.03 28.25
N PHE A 182 -21.75 -6.03 27.10
CA PHE A 182 -23.16 -5.65 26.92
C PHE A 182 -24.05 -6.88 26.69
N GLY A 183 -23.49 -8.09 26.84
CA GLY A 183 -24.21 -9.34 26.72
C GLY A 183 -24.95 -9.72 28.02
N ARG A 184 -25.58 -10.90 28.02
CA ARG A 184 -26.35 -11.41 29.17
C ARG A 184 -25.53 -11.56 30.46
N SER A 185 -24.21 -11.74 30.34
CA SER A 185 -23.29 -11.84 31.48
C SER A 185 -22.77 -10.48 31.95
N GLY A 186 -23.13 -9.39 31.28
CA GLY A 186 -22.83 -8.02 31.69
C GLY A 186 -23.88 -7.45 32.65
N SER A 187 -23.60 -6.28 33.22
CA SER A 187 -24.59 -5.54 33.99
C SER A 187 -25.68 -4.98 33.08
N LEU A 188 -26.92 -4.92 33.56
CA LEU A 188 -27.99 -4.23 32.87
C LEU A 188 -27.76 -2.70 32.87
N PRO A 189 -28.20 -1.99 31.81
CA PRO A 189 -28.17 -0.53 31.81
C PRO A 189 -29.09 0.02 32.90
N THR A 190 -28.60 1.00 33.65
CA THR A 190 -29.41 1.71 34.64
C THR A 190 -30.53 2.53 33.99
N HIS A 191 -30.26 3.10 32.82
CA HIS A 191 -31.20 3.93 32.04
C HIS A 191 -31.15 3.50 30.56
N PRO A 192 -31.88 2.44 30.18
CA PRO A 192 -31.84 1.89 28.83
C PRO A 192 -32.32 2.88 27.76
N GLU A 193 -33.39 3.64 28.03
CA GLU A 193 -33.92 4.61 27.07
C GLU A 193 -32.94 5.76 26.81
N LEU A 194 -32.20 6.19 27.84
CA LEU A 194 -31.14 7.20 27.68
C LEU A 194 -29.99 6.66 26.83
N LEU A 195 -29.58 5.41 27.07
CA LEU A 195 -28.52 4.77 26.30
C LEU A 195 -28.90 4.60 24.82
N ASP A 196 -30.18 4.38 24.55
CA ASP A 196 -30.71 4.24 23.19
C ASP A 196 -30.93 5.59 22.49
N TRP A 197 -31.08 6.67 23.26
CA TRP A 197 -31.21 8.04 22.77
C TRP A 197 -29.85 8.69 22.40
N LEU A 198 -28.79 8.37 23.15
CA LEU A 198 -27.43 8.91 22.95
C LEU A 198 -26.71 8.28 21.74
#